data_AF-K9AX82-F1
#
_entry.id   AF-K9AX82-F1
#
_cell.length_a   1.000
_cell.length_b   1.000
_cell.length_c   1.000
_cell.angle_alpha   90.00
_cell.angle_beta   90.00
_cell.angle_gamma   90.00
#
_symmetry.space_group_name_H-M   'P 1'
#
loop_
_entity.id
_entity.type
_entity.pdbx_description
1 polymer ?
#
loop_
_entity_poly.entity_id
_entity_poly.type
_entity_poly.pdbx_seq_one_letter_code
_entity_poly.pdbx_strand_id
1 'polypeptide(L)'
;MGSTRLLTNIIQRKVMLPEEMSPSMQRDNFEVTLTDFEKHPIIKCLFKADNQRSTECWSVQEIANFIEDCTEDQNINLCILYWKDIHSNIYIIDGAHRLSCIYAWINRYFADEQVPQAPNFNDQQKQDIRYLRNYLGDLADFQKICTDAEFAEKKIEIRRY
;
A
#
# COMPACT_ATOMS: atom_id res chain seq x y z
N MET A 1 -20.60 -4.01 6.68
CA MET A 1 -19.91 -5.02 5.84
C MET A 1 -18.88 -5.73 6.70
N GLY A 2 -18.65 -7.03 6.48
CA GLY A 2 -17.67 -7.79 7.25
C GLY A 2 -16.22 -7.45 6.87
N SER A 3 -15.27 -7.96 7.64
CA SER A 3 -13.84 -7.95 7.31
C SER A 3 -13.58 -8.68 5.99
N THR A 4 -12.71 -8.13 5.14
CA THR A 4 -12.27 -8.78 3.89
C THR A 4 -10.86 -9.36 4.01
N ARG A 5 -10.52 -10.28 3.11
CA ARG A 5 -9.16 -10.81 2.89
C ARG A 5 -8.52 -10.25 1.63
N LEU A 6 -9.05 -9.15 1.09
CA LEU A 6 -8.50 -8.50 -0.12
C LEU A 6 -7.01 -8.18 0.01
N LEU A 7 -6.59 -7.74 1.20
CA LEU A 7 -5.21 -7.30 1.43
C LEU A 7 -4.22 -8.44 1.65
N THR A 8 -4.66 -9.70 1.75
CA THR A 8 -3.82 -10.84 2.16
C THR A 8 -2.58 -10.97 1.31
N ASN A 9 -2.76 -11.07 -0.02
CA ASN A 9 -1.70 -11.45 -0.95
C ASN A 9 -1.21 -10.28 -1.82
N ILE A 10 -1.46 -9.03 -1.42
CA ILE A 10 -1.03 -7.86 -2.19
C ILE A 10 0.50 -7.73 -2.19
N ILE A 11 1.11 -7.81 -1.00
CA ILE A 11 2.56 -7.84 -0.81
C ILE A 11 2.94 -9.27 -0.41
N GLN A 12 3.98 -9.80 -1.03
CA GLN A 12 4.43 -11.17 -0.80
C GLN A 12 4.86 -11.37 0.65
N ARG A 13 4.52 -12.54 1.19
CA ARG A 13 4.97 -12.97 2.52
C ARG A 13 6.32 -13.65 2.43
N LYS A 14 7.19 -13.41 3.42
CA LYS A 14 8.50 -14.04 3.54
C LYS A 14 8.85 -14.21 5.02
N VAL A 15 9.45 -15.36 5.37
CA VAL A 15 9.94 -15.61 6.73
C VAL A 15 11.12 -14.68 7.00
N MET A 16 11.06 -13.96 8.12
CA MET A 16 12.17 -13.17 8.61
C MET A 16 13.20 -14.11 9.27
N LEU A 17 14.32 -14.35 8.59
CA LEU A 17 15.40 -15.19 9.12
C LEU A 17 16.49 -14.28 9.73
N PRO A 18 16.76 -14.37 11.05
CA PRO A 18 17.87 -13.66 11.64
C PRO A 18 19.18 -14.32 11.18
N GLU A 19 19.91 -13.65 10.30
CA GLU A 19 21.28 -14.06 9.96
C GLU A 19 22.27 -13.44 10.96
N GLU A 20 23.33 -14.17 11.32
CA GLU A 20 24.30 -13.80 12.37
C GLU A 20 25.04 -12.47 12.13
N MET A 21 24.95 -11.91 10.91
CA MET A 21 25.52 -10.62 10.53
C MET A 21 24.48 -9.58 10.10
N SER A 22 23.27 -9.63 10.65
CA SER A 22 22.25 -8.62 10.35
C SER A 22 22.73 -7.23 10.80
N PRO A 23 22.90 -6.24 9.90
CA PRO A 23 23.25 -4.88 10.29
C PRO A 23 21.96 -4.22 10.80
N SER A 24 21.44 -4.68 11.94
CA SER A 24 20.42 -3.98 12.71
C SER A 24 20.96 -2.69 13.36
N MET A 25 22.23 -2.37 13.12
CA MET A 25 22.94 -1.22 13.69
C MET A 25 22.93 0.03 12.80
N GLN A 26 22.58 -0.05 11.52
CA GLN A 26 22.33 1.14 10.68
C GLN A 26 20.83 1.43 10.63
N ARG A 27 20.44 2.53 11.29
CA ARG A 27 19.07 3.06 11.19
C ARG A 27 18.91 3.79 9.87
N ASP A 28 18.38 3.09 8.87
CA ASP A 28 18.00 3.70 7.60
C ASP A 28 16.57 4.27 7.71
N ASN A 29 16.41 5.46 8.27
CA ASN A 29 15.12 6.16 8.14
C ASN A 29 15.05 6.78 6.74
N PHE A 30 13.96 6.55 6.03
CA PHE A 30 13.69 7.23 4.77
C PHE A 30 12.23 7.66 4.72
N GLU A 31 12.00 8.74 3.99
CA GLU A 31 10.68 9.28 3.69
C GLU A 31 10.53 9.30 2.17
N VAL A 32 9.34 8.93 1.69
CA VAL A 32 9.05 8.88 0.27
C VAL A 32 7.61 9.32 0.05
N THR A 33 7.41 10.25 -0.89
CA THR A 33 6.05 10.68 -1.27
C THR A 33 5.34 9.54 -1.99
N LEU A 34 4.00 9.49 -1.95
CA LEU A 34 3.25 8.44 -2.66
C LEU A 34 3.57 8.41 -4.18
N THR A 35 3.76 9.58 -4.80
CA THR A 35 4.11 9.70 -6.22
C THR A 35 5.52 9.18 -6.53
N ASP A 36 6.46 9.37 -5.61
CA ASP A 36 7.81 8.83 -5.79
C ASP A 36 7.85 7.33 -5.47
N PHE A 37 7.06 6.91 -4.48
CA PHE A 37 6.99 5.52 -4.02
C PHE A 37 6.62 4.57 -5.16
N GLU A 38 5.65 4.94 -6.00
CA GLU A 38 5.25 4.19 -7.20
C GLU A 38 6.45 3.69 -8.04
N LYS A 39 7.43 4.57 -8.24
CA LYS A 39 8.59 4.31 -9.12
C LYS A 39 9.82 3.89 -8.32
N HIS A 40 9.72 3.88 -6.99
CA HIS A 40 10.86 3.68 -6.13
C HIS A 40 11.31 2.20 -6.14
N PRO A 41 12.61 1.92 -6.33
CA PRO A 41 13.13 0.55 -6.37
C PRO A 41 12.79 -0.30 -5.14
N ILE A 42 12.56 0.37 -3.99
CA ILE A 42 12.21 -0.25 -2.72
C ILE A 42 10.97 -1.15 -2.81
N ILE A 43 10.02 -0.86 -3.71
CA ILE A 43 8.80 -1.65 -3.88
C ILE A 43 9.14 -3.12 -4.15
N LYS A 44 10.24 -3.38 -4.87
CA LYS A 44 10.70 -4.74 -5.20
C LYS A 44 11.32 -5.49 -4.03
N CYS A 45 11.60 -4.78 -2.93
CA CYS A 45 12.25 -5.32 -1.75
C CYS A 45 11.29 -5.51 -0.57
N LEU A 46 10.00 -5.16 -0.70
CA LEU A 46 9.03 -5.21 0.40
C LEU A 46 8.42 -6.61 0.56
N PHE A 47 8.42 -7.09 1.80
CA PHE A 47 7.78 -8.33 2.20
C PHE A 47 6.95 -8.14 3.45
N LYS A 48 5.84 -8.87 3.57
CA LYS A 48 5.18 -9.08 4.86
C LYS A 48 5.95 -10.15 5.63
N ALA A 49 6.29 -9.88 6.88
CA ALA A 49 6.90 -10.87 7.75
C ALA A 49 5.89 -12.02 8.02
N ASP A 50 6.21 -13.23 7.60
CA ASP A 50 5.26 -14.36 7.66
C ASP A 50 5.04 -14.88 9.08
N ASN A 51 6.05 -14.75 9.93
CA ASN A 51 6.03 -15.10 11.36
C ASN A 51 5.41 -14.01 12.26
N GLN A 52 4.70 -13.05 11.70
CA GLN A 52 3.93 -12.02 12.44
C GLN A 52 2.42 -12.27 12.35
N ARG A 53 1.65 -11.68 13.28
CA ARG A 53 0.18 -11.78 13.27
C ARG A 53 -0.39 -11.24 11.96
N SER A 54 -1.39 -11.91 11.39
CA SER A 54 -2.11 -11.36 10.24
C SER A 54 -2.89 -10.10 10.66
N THR A 55 -2.59 -8.97 10.02
CA THR A 55 -3.34 -7.71 10.19
C THR A 55 -4.22 -7.43 8.97
N GLU A 56 -4.60 -8.45 8.21
CA GLU A 56 -5.19 -8.30 6.88
C GLU A 56 -6.70 -8.02 6.91
N CYS A 57 -7.30 -8.09 8.11
CA CYS A 57 -8.73 -8.01 8.32
C CYS A 57 -9.23 -6.56 8.47
N TRP A 58 -9.03 -5.74 7.44
CA TRP A 58 -9.83 -4.54 7.28
C TRP A 58 -11.14 -4.89 6.58
N SER A 59 -12.22 -4.19 6.93
CA SER A 59 -13.43 -4.16 6.14
C SER A 59 -13.19 -3.38 4.86
N VAL A 60 -14.04 -3.63 3.86
CA VAL A 60 -13.99 -2.90 2.59
C VAL A 60 -14.17 -1.39 2.80
N GLN A 61 -14.99 -1.00 3.78
CA GLN A 61 -15.18 0.41 4.15
C GLN A 61 -13.93 1.04 4.77
N GLU A 62 -13.23 0.33 5.66
CA GLU A 62 -11.96 0.82 6.24
C GLU A 62 -10.89 1.02 5.16
N ILE A 63 -10.85 0.16 4.15
CA ILE A 63 -9.96 0.33 2.99
C ILE A 63 -10.32 1.59 2.21
N ALA A 64 -11.62 1.80 1.93
CA ALA A 64 -12.08 2.97 1.19
C ALA A 64 -11.75 4.28 1.94
N ASN A 65 -12.15 4.38 3.21
CA ASN A 65 -11.89 5.56 4.03
C ASN A 65 -10.39 5.87 4.11
N PHE A 66 -9.54 4.84 4.25
CA PHE A 66 -8.10 5.05 4.27
C PHE A 66 -7.55 5.65 2.97
N ILE A 67 -8.09 5.27 1.81
CA ILE A 67 -7.69 5.86 0.53
C ILE A 67 -8.16 7.32 0.42
N GLU A 68 -9.38 7.62 0.85
CA GLU A 68 -9.89 9.00 0.93
C GLU A 68 -9.00 9.86 1.82
N ASP A 69 -8.71 9.40 3.05
CA ASP A 69 -7.85 10.08 4.01
C ASP A 69 -6.48 10.44 3.37
N CYS A 70 -5.85 9.48 2.66
CA CYS A 70 -4.58 9.70 1.98
C CYS A 70 -4.62 10.79 0.88
N THR A 71 -5.80 11.16 0.40
CA THR A 71 -5.99 12.22 -0.61
C THR A 71 -6.41 13.56 -0.03
N GLU A 72 -7.04 13.56 1.15
CA GLU A 72 -7.60 14.76 1.77
C GLU A 72 -6.62 15.46 2.71
N ASP A 73 -5.79 14.70 3.43
CA ASP A 73 -4.83 15.26 4.41
C ASP A 73 -3.39 15.02 3.97
N GLN A 74 -2.71 16.11 3.59
CA GLN A 74 -1.31 16.09 3.20
C GLN A 74 -0.34 15.80 4.33
N ASN A 75 -0.80 15.85 5.58
CA ASN A 75 0.01 15.56 6.77
C ASN A 75 -0.10 14.10 7.21
N ILE A 76 -0.87 13.26 6.51
CA ILE A 76 -0.92 11.83 6.81
C ILE A 76 0.42 11.19 6.49
N ASN A 77 1.20 11.00 7.54
CA ASN A 77 2.42 10.22 7.51
C ASN A 77 2.09 8.75 7.70
N LEU A 78 2.27 7.96 6.64
CA LEU A 78 2.18 6.51 6.71
C LEU A 78 3.44 5.92 7.34
N CYS A 79 3.44 5.85 8.68
CA CYS A 79 4.52 5.21 9.41
C CYS A 79 4.39 3.68 9.35
N ILE A 80 5.41 3.04 8.77
CA ILE A 80 5.59 1.59 8.77
C ILE A 80 6.82 1.24 9.63
N LEU A 81 6.71 0.16 10.40
CA LEU A 81 7.86 -0.41 11.10
C LEU A 81 8.40 -1.58 10.28
N TYR A 82 9.70 -1.61 10.04
CA TYR A 82 10.32 -2.64 9.23
C TYR A 82 11.61 -3.16 9.84
N TRP A 83 12.03 -4.34 9.40
CA TRP A 83 13.37 -4.89 9.58
C TRP A 83 14.00 -5.13 8.21
N LYS A 84 15.29 -4.84 8.05
CA LYS A 84 16.02 -5.01 6.80
C LYS A 84 17.13 -6.03 6.97
N ASP A 85 17.19 -6.99 6.05
CA ASP A 85 18.25 -8.00 6.06
C ASP A 85 19.50 -7.56 5.28
N ILE A 86 20.55 -8.37 5.31
CA ILE A 86 21.82 -8.13 4.60
C ILE A 86 21.65 -8.05 3.08
N HIS A 87 20.57 -8.60 2.53
CA HIS A 87 20.24 -8.59 1.12
C HIS A 87 19.35 -7.40 0.74
N SER A 88 19.15 -6.45 1.66
CA SER A 88 18.26 -5.30 1.50
C SER A 88 16.79 -5.66 1.27
N ASN A 89 16.35 -6.87 1.65
CA ASN A 89 14.93 -7.15 1.77
C ASN A 89 14.37 -6.42 2.99
N ILE A 90 13.17 -5.88 2.86
CA ILE A 90 12.49 -5.07 3.87
C ILE A 90 11.24 -5.81 4.31
N TYR A 91 11.26 -6.28 5.55
CA TYR A 91 10.18 -7.04 6.17
C TYR A 91 9.35 -6.10 7.03
N ILE A 92 8.09 -5.91 6.65
CA ILE A 92 7.17 -5.04 7.37
C ILE A 92 6.68 -5.75 8.63
N ILE A 93 6.98 -5.16 9.78
CA ILE A 93 6.62 -5.63 11.12
C ILE A 93 5.28 -5.01 11.54
N ASP A 94 5.09 -3.71 11.26
CA ASP A 94 3.83 -2.99 11.51
C ASP A 94 3.47 -2.11 10.30
N GLY A 95 2.17 -1.97 10.04
CA GLY A 95 1.64 -1.16 8.94
C GLY A 95 1.51 -1.90 7.61
N ALA A 96 1.71 -3.22 7.59
CA ALA A 96 1.64 -4.03 6.37
C ALA A 96 0.29 -3.94 5.63
N HIS A 97 -0.83 -3.78 6.35
CA HIS A 97 -2.15 -3.61 5.75
C HIS A 97 -2.32 -2.25 5.09
N ARG A 98 -1.89 -1.15 5.74
CA ARG A 98 -1.85 0.21 5.17
C ARG A 98 -0.99 0.24 3.91
N LEU A 99 0.20 -0.34 3.99
CA LEU A 99 1.09 -0.46 2.84
C LEU A 99 0.50 -1.33 1.72
N SER A 100 -0.25 -2.39 2.07
CA SER A 100 -0.97 -3.19 1.07
C SER A 100 -2.06 -2.39 0.36
N CYS A 101 -2.79 -1.52 1.07
CA CYS A 101 -3.77 -0.63 0.43
C CYS A 101 -3.09 0.29 -0.59
N ILE A 102 -2.01 0.96 -0.19
CA ILE A 102 -1.24 1.85 -1.09
C ILE A 102 -0.67 1.08 -2.27
N TYR A 103 -0.06 -0.08 -2.03
CA TYR A 103 0.49 -0.92 -3.10
C TYR A 103 -0.59 -1.34 -4.10
N ALA A 104 -1.74 -1.82 -3.60
CA ALA A 104 -2.86 -2.23 -4.45
C ALA A 104 -3.40 -1.06 -5.27
N TRP A 105 -3.49 0.12 -4.66
CA TRP A 105 -3.97 1.33 -5.30
C TRP A 105 -3.06 1.81 -6.41
N ILE A 106 -1.75 1.92 -6.14
CA ILE A 106 -0.70 2.29 -7.11
C ILE A 106 -0.71 1.34 -8.32
N ASN A 107 -0.86 0.04 -8.05
CA ASN A 107 -0.90 -0.99 -9.10
C ASN A 107 -2.30 -1.14 -9.74
N ARG A 108 -3.22 -0.21 -9.49
CA ARG A 108 -4.57 -0.13 -10.09
C ARG A 108 -5.49 -1.30 -9.77
N TYR A 109 -5.22 -2.09 -8.72
CA TYR A 109 -6.04 -3.26 -8.38
C TYR A 109 -7.46 -2.89 -7.94
N PHE A 110 -7.65 -1.67 -7.43
CA PHE A 110 -8.98 -1.14 -7.12
C PHE A 110 -9.70 -0.63 -8.38
N ALA A 111 -8.96 -0.07 -9.33
CA ALA A 111 -9.50 0.40 -10.60
C ALA A 111 -9.88 -0.76 -11.55
N ASP A 112 -9.14 -1.86 -11.54
CA ASP A 112 -9.37 -3.00 -12.43
C ASP A 112 -9.02 -4.33 -11.73
N GLU A 113 -9.96 -5.28 -11.77
CA GLU A 113 -9.77 -6.62 -11.19
C GLU A 113 -9.05 -7.60 -12.13
N GLN A 114 -8.74 -7.18 -13.36
CA GLN A 114 -8.06 -7.96 -14.40
C GLN A 114 -6.64 -7.47 -14.70
N VAL A 115 -6.03 -6.69 -13.80
CA VAL A 115 -4.64 -6.26 -13.95
C VAL A 115 -3.72 -7.49 -14.05
N PRO A 116 -2.88 -7.63 -15.10
CA PRO A 116 -2.11 -8.86 -15.34
C PRO A 116 -1.20 -9.30 -14.18
N GLN A 117 -0.64 -8.35 -13.43
CA GLN A 117 0.20 -8.60 -12.27
C GLN A 117 -0.55 -8.67 -10.93
N ALA A 118 -1.89 -8.59 -10.94
CA ALA A 118 -2.68 -8.70 -9.74
C ALA A 118 -2.62 -10.12 -9.14
N PRO A 119 -2.80 -10.25 -7.82
CA PRO A 119 -3.09 -11.54 -7.21
C PRO A 119 -4.30 -12.20 -7.87
N ASN A 120 -4.34 -13.54 -7.84
CA ASN A 120 -5.51 -14.28 -8.28
C ASN A 120 -6.66 -14.10 -7.28
N PHE A 121 -7.42 -13.01 -7.45
CA PHE A 121 -8.55 -12.68 -6.60
C PHE A 121 -9.68 -13.68 -6.77
N ASN A 122 -10.22 -14.19 -5.66
CA ASN A 122 -11.43 -14.99 -5.66
C ASN A 122 -12.68 -14.11 -5.92
N ASP A 123 -13.84 -14.74 -6.10
CA ASP A 123 -15.08 -14.03 -6.46
C ASP A 123 -15.50 -13.01 -5.40
N GLN A 124 -15.31 -13.31 -4.10
CA GLN A 124 -15.59 -12.36 -3.03
C GLN A 124 -14.65 -11.15 -3.08
N GLN A 125 -13.36 -11.36 -3.29
CA GLN A 125 -12.38 -10.28 -3.42
C GLN A 125 -12.66 -9.40 -4.64
N LYS A 126 -13.09 -9.99 -5.77
CA LYS A 126 -13.54 -9.24 -6.95
C LYS A 126 -14.79 -8.41 -6.65
N GLN A 127 -15.74 -8.96 -5.90
CA GLN A 127 -16.92 -8.20 -5.45
C GLN A 127 -16.52 -7.04 -4.54
N ASP A 128 -15.60 -7.26 -3.61
CA ASP A 128 -15.08 -6.22 -2.72
C ASP A 128 -14.34 -5.12 -3.51
N ILE A 129 -13.53 -5.49 -4.51
CA ILE A 129 -12.87 -4.54 -5.43
C ILE A 129 -13.90 -3.70 -6.18
N ARG A 130 -14.97 -4.32 -6.71
CA ARG A 130 -16.04 -3.58 -7.39
C ARG A 130 -16.75 -2.60 -6.45
N TYR A 131 -16.97 -3.01 -5.20
CA TYR A 131 -17.52 -2.12 -4.19
C TYR A 131 -16.58 -0.94 -3.92
N LEU A 132 -15.29 -1.19 -3.68
CA LEU A 132 -14.28 -0.14 -3.50
C LEU A 132 -14.25 0.82 -4.67
N ARG A 133 -14.23 0.30 -5.90
CA ARG A 133 -14.23 1.10 -7.12
C ARG A 133 -15.44 2.02 -7.20
N ASN A 134 -16.63 1.48 -6.93
CA ASN A 134 -17.87 2.24 -6.98
C ASN A 134 -17.93 3.30 -5.88
N TYR A 135 -17.39 2.99 -4.70
CA TYR A 135 -17.35 3.91 -3.56
C TYR A 135 -16.35 5.06 -3.80
N LEU A 136 -15.12 4.71 -4.18
CA LEU A 136 -14.02 5.68 -4.38
C LEU A 136 -14.18 6.51 -5.66
N GLY A 137 -14.95 6.02 -6.65
CA GLY A 137 -15.11 6.69 -7.95
C GLY A 137 -13.76 6.91 -8.62
N ASP A 138 -13.47 8.17 -8.97
CA ASP A 138 -12.21 8.56 -9.60
C ASP A 138 -10.97 8.30 -8.72
N LEU A 139 -11.16 8.29 -7.39
CA LEU A 139 -10.07 7.99 -6.45
C LEU A 139 -9.63 6.52 -6.54
N ALA A 140 -10.38 5.62 -7.17
CA ALA A 140 -9.99 4.23 -7.30
C ALA A 140 -8.75 4.02 -8.20
N ASP A 141 -8.48 4.98 -9.10
CA ASP A 141 -7.40 4.91 -10.09
C ASP A 141 -6.27 5.91 -9.76
N PHE A 142 -5.27 5.41 -9.02
CA PHE A 142 -4.09 6.20 -8.64
C PHE A 142 -3.39 6.87 -9.83
N GLN A 143 -3.32 6.17 -10.98
CA GLN A 143 -2.67 6.71 -12.17
C GLN A 143 -3.47 7.87 -12.75
N LYS A 144 -4.80 7.74 -12.79
CA LYS A 144 -5.69 8.83 -13.22
C LYS A 144 -5.42 10.07 -12.37
N ILE A 145 -5.38 9.93 -11.03
CA ILE A 145 -5.08 11.01 -10.09
C ILE A 145 -3.71 11.64 -10.36
N CYS A 146 -2.68 10.85 -10.62
CA CYS A 146 -1.33 11.36 -10.89
C CYS A 146 -1.22 12.11 -12.23
N THR A 147 -2.09 11.80 -13.20
CA THR A 147 -2.11 12.43 -14.52
C THR A 147 -3.12 13.57 -14.64
N ASP A 148 -4.05 13.70 -13.69
CA ASP A 148 -5.09 14.70 -13.72
C ASP A 148 -4.51 16.09 -13.39
N ALA A 149 -4.66 17.03 -14.33
CA ALA A 149 -4.19 18.40 -14.19
C ALA A 149 -4.90 19.14 -13.04
N GLU A 150 -6.16 18.77 -12.73
CA GLU A 150 -6.95 19.38 -11.66
C GLU A 150 -6.39 18.98 -10.26
N PHE A 151 -5.81 17.77 -10.16
CA PHE A 151 -5.12 17.32 -8.95
C PHE A 151 -3.70 17.91 -8.82
N ALA A 152 -3.02 18.14 -9.95
CA ALA A 152 -1.75 18.86 -9.99
C ALA A 152 -1.88 20.33 -9.52
N GLU A 153 -3.01 20.99 -9.81
CA GLU A 153 -3.31 22.33 -9.30
C GLU A 153 -3.56 22.35 -7.79
N LYS A 154 -4.33 21.39 -7.25
CA LYS A 154 -4.48 21.22 -5.78
C LYS A 154 -3.13 20.97 -5.08
N LYS A 155 -2.19 20.28 -5.73
CA LYS A 155 -0.81 20.08 -5.22
C LYS A 155 0.01 21.38 -5.13
N ILE A 156 -0.28 22.38 -5.97
CA ILE A 156 0.39 23.69 -5.97
C ILE A 156 -0.18 24.60 -4.87
N GLU A 157 -1.48 24.56 -4.62
CA GLU A 157 -2.11 25.36 -3.56
C GLU A 157 -1.68 24.93 -2.16
N ILE A 158 -1.46 23.64 -1.93
CA ILE A 158 -1.17 23.14 -0.58
C ILE A 158 0.34 23.24 -0.25
N ARG A 159 1.22 23.40 -1.24
CA ARG A 159 2.65 23.73 -1.03
C ARG A 159 2.91 25.18 -0.55
N ARG A 160 1.86 25.99 -0.36
CA ARG A 160 1.97 27.41 0.04
C ARG A 160 1.78 27.67 1.54
N TYR A 161 1.61 26.62 2.36
CA TYR A 161 1.58 26.70 3.82
C TYR A 161 2.62 25.75 4.42
#